data_AF-A0A9R0JBE3-F1
#
_entry.id   AF-A0A9R0JBE3-F1
#
_cell.length_a   1.000
_cell.length_b   1.000
_cell.length_c   1.000
_cell.angle_alpha   90.00
_cell.angle_beta   90.00
_cell.angle_gamma   90.00
#
_symmetry.space_group_name_H-M   'P 1'
#
loop_
_entity.id
_entity.type
_entity.pdbx_description
1 polymer ?
#
loop_
_entity_poly.entity_id
_entity_poly.type
_entity_poly.pdbx_seq_one_letter_code
_entity_poly.pdbx_strand_id
1 'polypeptide(L)'
;MTHPTKALAPLMLKDNLKHMINGMGDKEKFTSDDIDSCMEKVIAVDLKQTIRVDEDLEIRAYYAGHVIGAAMFYARVGDASVLYTGDYNMTPDRHLGAAQIDRLPLDLVITESTYGTTIRDSRFAHESEFLKAVHTCVADGGKVLIPTFALGRAQEICILLEDYWERRNLKVPIYFSGGLTIQANMYSKMLISWTSQKVKEAYTNHNAFDFKHVRTFDRSLIHAPGPCVLFATPGWLNTGFSLEVFKQWATSEMNLVTLPGQCIAGTIGQKLMSGKPKKIDLDPETQIDVRCQIHKLAFSPHTDSKGIMDLMKFLSPKHVILVHGEKPKMVKLKGRIESELGIPCYHPANNETVSIPSTHYVRADASASFINTTLCPNFSFKNSASEDKCTSELQICDVRVSEGLLVMQNNNQKPNVIHQDDWSGKTDT
;
A
#
# COMPACT_ATOMS: atom_id res chain seq x y z
N MET A 1 -6.31 13.40 -6.33
CA MET A 1 -6.29 11.92 -6.14
C MET A 1 -6.12 11.24 -7.50
N THR A 2 -5.89 9.93 -7.57
CA THR A 2 -5.75 9.27 -8.88
C THR A 2 -7.08 9.16 -9.64
N HIS A 3 -7.02 8.95 -10.95
CA HIS A 3 -8.22 8.74 -11.78
C HIS A 3 -9.13 7.60 -11.27
N PRO A 4 -8.61 6.38 -10.97
CA PRO A 4 -9.44 5.33 -10.38
C PRO A 4 -10.03 5.69 -9.03
N THR A 5 -9.25 6.33 -8.14
CA THR A 5 -9.76 6.74 -6.82
C THR A 5 -10.90 7.74 -6.97
N LYS A 6 -10.79 8.71 -7.90
CA LYS A 6 -11.88 9.66 -8.19
C LYS A 6 -13.15 8.94 -8.66
N ALA A 7 -13.01 7.88 -9.45
CA ALA A 7 -14.13 7.13 -9.98
C ALA A 7 -14.80 6.21 -8.92
N LEU A 8 -14.01 5.62 -8.02
CA LEU A 8 -14.48 4.66 -7.02
C LEU A 8 -14.92 5.29 -5.70
N ALA A 9 -14.33 6.42 -5.31
CA ALA A 9 -14.62 7.08 -4.04
C ALA A 9 -16.12 7.39 -3.83
N PRO A 10 -16.88 7.95 -4.80
CA PRO A 10 -18.30 8.21 -4.62
C PRO A 10 -19.10 6.93 -4.30
N LEU A 11 -18.73 5.81 -4.92
CA LEU A 11 -19.40 4.52 -4.71
C LEU A 11 -19.14 3.99 -3.30
N MET A 12 -17.88 4.04 -2.85
CA MET A 12 -17.51 3.62 -1.50
C MET A 12 -18.19 4.50 -0.44
N LEU A 13 -18.24 5.81 -0.65
CA LEU A 13 -18.87 6.75 0.29
C LEU A 13 -20.38 6.57 0.35
N LYS A 14 -21.05 6.40 -0.80
CA LYS A 14 -22.50 6.14 -0.87
C LYS A 14 -22.87 4.78 -0.27
N ASP A 15 -22.03 3.76 -0.43
CA ASP A 15 -22.23 2.46 0.23
C ASP A 15 -22.07 2.56 1.75
N ASN A 16 -21.04 3.26 2.22
CA ASN A 16 -20.86 3.52 3.64
C ASN A 16 -22.03 4.31 4.23
N LEU A 17 -22.54 5.32 3.52
CA LEU A 17 -23.72 6.09 3.92
C LEU A 17 -24.95 5.20 4.10
N LYS A 18 -25.20 4.27 3.17
CA LYS A 18 -26.30 3.29 3.31
C LYS A 18 -26.14 2.42 4.55
N HIS A 19 -24.91 2.00 4.88
CA HIS A 19 -24.66 1.23 6.09
C HIS A 19 -24.83 2.07 7.37
N MET A 20 -24.45 3.35 7.36
CA MET A 20 -24.68 4.25 8.49
C MET A 20 -26.17 4.49 8.74
N ILE A 21 -26.96 4.76 7.69
CA ILE A 21 -28.40 4.98 7.80
C ILE A 21 -29.13 3.73 8.31
N ASN A 22 -28.72 2.55 7.85
CA ASN A 22 -29.33 1.27 8.24
C ASN A 22 -28.78 0.71 9.56
N GLY A 23 -27.68 1.27 10.09
CA GLY A 23 -27.06 0.87 11.34
C GLY A 23 -27.64 1.65 12.52
N MET A 24 -28.01 0.96 13.60
CA MET A 24 -28.59 1.60 14.79
C MET A 24 -27.63 2.63 15.41
N GLY A 25 -27.89 3.92 15.18
CA GLY A 25 -27.58 4.99 16.13
C GLY A 25 -26.51 6.04 15.75
N ASP A 26 -25.78 5.90 14.63
CA ASP A 26 -24.86 6.95 14.19
C ASP A 26 -25.63 8.03 13.43
N LYS A 27 -25.60 9.27 13.95
CA LYS A 27 -26.11 10.43 13.20
C LYS A 27 -25.38 10.54 11.87
N GLU A 28 -26.13 10.80 10.80
CA GLU A 28 -25.58 11.06 9.46
C GLU A 28 -24.52 12.17 9.54
N LYS A 29 -23.26 11.82 9.25
CA LYS A 29 -22.12 12.76 9.33
C LYS A 29 -21.99 13.62 8.08
N PHE A 30 -22.52 13.14 6.95
CA PHE A 30 -22.50 13.77 5.63
C PHE A 30 -23.61 13.15 4.77
N THR A 31 -24.09 13.90 3.79
CA THR A 31 -25.18 13.52 2.88
C THR A 31 -24.65 13.07 1.52
N SER A 32 -25.53 12.58 0.63
CA SER A 32 -25.16 12.31 -0.77
C SER A 32 -24.72 13.58 -1.51
N ASP A 33 -25.36 14.72 -1.22
CA ASP A 33 -25.04 16.00 -1.87
C ASP A 33 -23.65 16.50 -1.45
N ASP A 34 -23.25 16.23 -0.20
CA ASP A 34 -21.90 16.51 0.29
C ASP A 34 -20.84 15.69 -0.47
N ILE A 35 -21.14 14.41 -0.75
CA ILE A 35 -20.26 13.54 -1.55
C ILE A 35 -20.10 14.14 -2.95
N ASP A 36 -21.21 14.45 -3.63
CA ASP A 36 -21.16 14.93 -5.00
C ASP A 36 -20.44 16.29 -5.09
N SER A 37 -20.75 17.23 -4.17
CA SER A 37 -20.08 18.55 -4.06
C SER A 37 -18.59 18.46 -3.75
N CYS A 38 -18.17 17.47 -2.94
CA CYS A 38 -16.76 17.23 -2.64
C CYS A 38 -16.02 16.71 -3.89
N MET A 39 -16.65 15.77 -4.62
CA MET A 39 -16.05 15.11 -5.77
C MET A 39 -15.90 16.03 -7.00
N GLU A 40 -16.73 17.06 -7.12
CA GLU A 40 -16.57 18.13 -8.12
C GLU A 40 -15.26 18.92 -7.95
N LYS A 41 -14.80 19.11 -6.71
CA LYS A 41 -13.57 19.84 -6.39
C LYS A 41 -12.29 19.02 -6.62
N VAL A 42 -12.44 17.72 -6.92
CA VAL A 42 -11.31 16.81 -7.03
C VAL A 42 -10.63 16.92 -8.39
N ILE A 43 -9.35 17.30 -8.37
CA ILE A 43 -8.46 17.19 -9.53
C ILE A 43 -7.83 15.79 -9.53
N ALA A 44 -8.00 15.09 -10.66
CA ALA A 44 -7.43 13.76 -10.87
C ALA A 44 -5.98 13.88 -11.36
N VAL A 45 -5.14 12.92 -10.97
CA VAL A 45 -3.75 12.83 -11.42
C VAL A 45 -3.44 11.43 -11.94
N ASP A 46 -2.59 11.35 -12.94
CA ASP A 46 -2.05 10.11 -13.47
C ASP A 46 -0.77 9.68 -12.77
N LEU A 47 -0.42 8.40 -12.95
CA LEU A 47 0.85 7.88 -12.46
C LEU A 47 2.02 8.62 -13.13
N LYS A 48 3.01 8.95 -12.31
CA LYS A 48 4.21 9.74 -12.67
C LYS A 48 3.93 11.16 -13.20
N GLN A 49 2.68 11.62 -13.17
CA GLN A 49 2.37 13.01 -13.49
C GLN A 49 2.84 13.92 -12.34
N THR A 50 3.66 14.93 -12.66
CA THR A 50 3.99 16.01 -11.72
C THR A 50 2.97 17.14 -11.85
N ILE A 51 2.31 17.45 -10.75
CA ILE A 51 1.48 18.65 -10.59
C ILE A 51 2.28 19.68 -9.81
N ARG A 52 2.49 20.86 -10.42
CA ARG A 52 3.06 22.00 -9.73
C ARG A 52 1.91 22.82 -9.15
N VAL A 53 1.81 22.84 -7.82
CA VAL A 53 0.72 23.52 -7.09
C VAL A 53 0.99 25.02 -7.04
N ASP A 54 2.24 25.39 -6.77
CA ASP A 54 2.74 26.77 -6.76
C ASP A 54 4.25 26.80 -7.10
N GLU A 55 4.95 27.89 -6.78
CA GLU A 55 6.38 28.03 -7.06
C GLU A 55 7.25 27.03 -6.29
N ASP A 56 6.81 26.60 -5.11
CA ASP A 56 7.60 25.79 -4.17
C ASP A 56 7.09 24.35 -4.05
N LEU A 57 5.79 24.11 -4.22
CA LEU A 57 5.15 22.81 -4.02
C LEU A 57 4.91 22.04 -5.34
N GLU A 58 5.53 20.87 -5.43
CA GLU A 58 5.28 19.89 -6.50
C GLU A 58 4.81 18.56 -5.91
N ILE A 59 3.84 17.93 -6.56
CA ILE A 59 3.27 16.64 -6.17
C ILE A 59 3.36 15.66 -7.34
N ARG A 60 3.79 14.43 -7.09
CA ARG A 60 3.81 13.35 -8.09
C ARG A 60 3.26 12.06 -7.51
N ALA A 61 2.38 11.40 -8.26
CA ALA A 61 1.82 10.11 -7.87
C ALA A 61 2.65 8.93 -8.41
N TYR A 62 2.84 7.91 -7.60
CA TYR A 62 3.51 6.64 -7.93
C TYR A 62 2.58 5.47 -7.63
N TYR A 63 2.77 4.34 -8.32
CA TYR A 63 1.87 3.20 -8.20
C TYR A 63 2.11 2.43 -6.89
N ALA A 64 1.07 2.16 -6.09
CA ALA A 64 1.22 1.50 -4.79
C ALA A 64 0.92 -0.01 -4.80
N GLY A 65 0.22 -0.55 -5.82
CA GLY A 65 -0.02 -2.00 -5.94
C GLY A 65 -0.97 -2.62 -4.89
N HIS A 66 -1.65 -1.82 -4.07
CA HIS A 66 -2.50 -2.30 -2.97
C HIS A 66 -3.95 -2.60 -3.38
N VAL A 67 -4.64 -1.57 -3.90
CA VAL A 67 -5.95 -1.65 -4.57
C VAL A 67 -5.87 -0.85 -5.87
N ILE A 68 -6.83 -1.05 -6.78
CA ILE A 68 -6.86 -0.29 -8.03
C ILE A 68 -6.98 1.21 -7.72
N GLY A 69 -6.06 2.01 -8.26
CA GLY A 69 -5.97 3.45 -7.94
C GLY A 69 -5.07 3.83 -6.77
N ALA A 70 -4.63 2.88 -5.96
CA ALA A 70 -3.75 3.17 -4.85
C ALA A 70 -2.43 3.79 -5.35
N ALA A 71 -2.02 4.87 -4.71
CA ALA A 71 -0.83 5.61 -5.08
C ALA A 71 -0.03 6.09 -3.86
N MET A 72 1.28 6.06 -4.01
CA MET A 72 2.21 6.76 -3.14
C MET A 72 2.38 8.19 -3.67
N PHE A 73 2.37 9.19 -2.79
CA PHE A 73 2.52 10.59 -3.18
C PHE A 73 3.89 11.10 -2.76
N TYR A 74 4.68 11.47 -3.76
CA TYR A 74 5.86 12.29 -3.58
C TYR A 74 5.44 13.76 -3.55
N ALA A 75 5.93 14.50 -2.56
CA ALA A 75 5.77 15.94 -2.46
C ALA A 75 7.15 16.59 -2.28
N ARG A 76 7.41 17.66 -3.01
CA ARG A 76 8.60 18.50 -2.86
C ARG A 76 8.17 19.91 -2.49
N VAL A 77 8.75 20.47 -1.45
CA VAL A 77 8.55 21.85 -1.01
C VAL A 77 9.91 22.53 -0.96
N GLY A 78 10.19 23.39 -1.93
CA GLY A 78 11.53 23.92 -2.17
C GLY A 78 12.55 22.80 -2.44
N ASP A 79 13.47 22.62 -1.50
CA ASP A 79 14.51 21.56 -1.53
C ASP A 79 14.15 20.32 -0.72
N ALA A 80 13.13 20.41 0.14
CA ALA A 80 12.70 19.32 0.99
C ALA A 80 11.76 18.38 0.23
N SER A 81 11.91 17.09 0.46
CA SER A 81 11.15 16.06 -0.25
C SER A 81 10.62 14.97 0.67
N VAL A 82 9.34 14.63 0.49
CA VAL A 82 8.61 13.67 1.30
C VAL A 82 7.92 12.66 0.40
N LEU A 83 7.93 11.39 0.79
CA LEU A 83 7.09 10.36 0.22
C LEU A 83 6.07 9.88 1.25
N TYR A 84 4.78 9.98 0.95
CA TYR A 84 3.71 9.32 1.71
C TYR A 84 3.24 8.10 0.94
N THR A 85 3.39 6.91 1.51
CA THR A 85 3.10 5.67 0.77
C THR A 85 1.60 5.34 0.71
N GLY A 86 0.82 5.77 1.70
CA GLY A 86 -0.45 5.11 2.01
C GLY A 86 -0.24 3.61 2.25
N ASP A 87 -1.24 2.80 1.92
CA ASP A 87 -1.10 1.35 1.87
C ASP A 87 -0.54 0.92 0.51
N TYR A 88 0.47 0.06 0.53
CA TYR A 88 1.17 -0.41 -0.67
C TYR A 88 1.53 -1.89 -0.56
N ASN A 89 1.84 -2.50 -1.71
CA ASN A 89 2.26 -3.89 -1.75
C ASN A 89 3.51 -4.04 -2.62
N MET A 90 4.61 -4.50 -2.03
CA MET A 90 5.86 -4.78 -2.76
C MET A 90 5.83 -6.12 -3.51
N THR A 91 4.83 -6.97 -3.24
CA THR A 91 4.65 -8.24 -3.94
C THR A 91 3.51 -8.13 -4.95
N PRO A 92 3.71 -8.47 -6.23
CA PRO A 92 2.65 -8.38 -7.22
C PRO A 92 1.55 -9.40 -6.95
N ASP A 93 0.29 -8.97 -7.11
CA ASP A 93 -0.89 -9.83 -7.11
C ASP A 93 -1.21 -10.33 -8.53
N ARG A 94 -2.29 -11.10 -8.72
CA ARG A 94 -2.73 -11.44 -10.10
C ARG A 94 -3.27 -10.20 -10.78
N HIS A 95 -4.16 -9.50 -10.10
CA HIS A 95 -4.85 -8.32 -10.64
C HIS A 95 -4.01 -7.04 -10.60
N LEU A 96 -3.07 -6.87 -9.66
CA LEU A 96 -2.26 -5.67 -9.51
C LEU A 96 -0.76 -5.98 -9.51
N GLY A 97 0.04 -5.02 -10.00
CA GLY A 97 1.50 -5.10 -9.90
C GLY A 97 2.00 -4.80 -8.49
N ALA A 98 3.31 -4.96 -8.27
CA ALA A 98 3.97 -4.42 -7.09
C ALA A 98 4.03 -2.88 -7.15
N ALA A 99 4.24 -2.24 -6.00
CA ALA A 99 4.51 -0.81 -5.91
C ALA A 99 5.72 -0.42 -6.78
N GLN A 100 5.63 0.74 -7.44
CA GLN A 100 6.66 1.22 -8.37
C GLN A 100 6.97 2.68 -8.09
N ILE A 101 8.24 2.95 -7.80
CA ILE A 101 8.76 4.29 -7.56
C ILE A 101 10.19 4.40 -8.09
N ASP A 102 10.52 5.58 -8.62
CA ASP A 102 11.87 5.88 -9.07
C ASP A 102 12.79 6.08 -7.85
N ARG A 103 14.10 5.92 -8.00
CA ARG A 103 15.03 6.23 -6.90
C ARG A 103 15.15 7.75 -6.77
N LEU A 104 14.69 8.30 -5.66
CA LEU A 104 14.63 9.75 -5.42
C LEU A 104 15.45 10.09 -4.17
N PRO A 105 16.13 11.25 -4.12
CA PRO A 105 16.62 11.80 -2.87
C PRO A 105 15.40 12.18 -2.02
N LEU A 106 15.26 11.59 -0.84
CA LEU A 106 14.12 11.79 0.06
C LEU A 106 14.61 12.19 1.45
N ASP A 107 14.12 13.31 1.97
CA ASP A 107 14.35 13.70 3.35
C ASP A 107 13.51 12.85 4.29
N LEU A 108 12.28 12.53 3.90
CA LEU A 108 11.35 11.77 4.72
C LEU A 108 10.52 10.77 3.91
N VAL A 109 10.39 9.55 4.43
CA VAL A 109 9.37 8.59 4.01
C VAL A 109 8.38 8.35 5.15
N ILE A 110 7.09 8.54 4.88
CA ILE A 110 5.99 8.17 5.78
C ILE A 110 5.36 6.89 5.22
N THR A 111 5.56 5.77 5.93
CA THR A 111 5.17 4.43 5.46
C THR A 111 4.15 3.77 6.39
N GLU A 112 3.23 3.00 5.81
CA GLU A 112 2.40 2.06 6.60
C GLU A 112 3.25 1.03 7.35
N SER A 113 2.67 0.44 8.40
CA SER A 113 3.35 -0.53 9.27
C SER A 113 2.45 -1.69 9.70
N THR A 114 1.38 -1.94 8.92
CA THR A 114 0.34 -2.95 9.17
C THR A 114 0.92 -4.32 9.54
N TYR A 115 1.89 -4.82 8.75
CA TYR A 115 2.59 -6.09 8.97
C TYR A 115 4.06 -5.90 9.34
N GLY A 116 4.40 -4.86 10.10
CA GLY A 116 5.79 -4.51 10.43
C GLY A 116 6.64 -5.61 11.07
N THR A 117 6.03 -6.65 11.64
CA THR A 117 6.73 -7.81 12.24
C THR A 117 6.44 -9.15 11.57
N THR A 118 5.58 -9.16 10.54
CA THR A 118 5.17 -10.42 9.89
C THR A 118 5.97 -10.58 8.61
N ILE A 119 6.56 -11.75 8.42
CA ILE A 119 7.14 -12.18 7.15
C ILE A 119 6.19 -13.22 6.60
N ARG A 120 5.80 -13.09 5.33
CA ARG A 120 4.83 -14.02 4.73
C ARG A 120 5.53 -15.22 4.12
N ASP A 121 4.92 -16.39 4.32
CA ASP A 121 5.31 -17.62 3.65
C ASP A 121 4.95 -17.58 2.15
N SER A 122 5.38 -18.62 1.44
CA SER A 122 5.11 -18.77 0.02
C SER A 122 3.61 -18.66 -0.30
N ARG A 123 3.27 -17.67 -1.14
CA ARG A 123 1.92 -17.47 -1.65
C ARG A 123 1.32 -18.73 -2.29
N PHE A 124 2.14 -19.50 -2.99
CA PHE A 124 1.70 -20.73 -3.67
C PHE A 124 1.14 -21.77 -2.70
N ALA A 125 1.75 -21.93 -1.53
CA ALA A 125 1.29 -22.88 -0.52
C ALA A 125 -0.10 -22.50 0.01
N HIS A 126 -0.29 -21.22 0.37
CA HIS A 126 -1.58 -20.69 0.83
C HIS A 126 -2.68 -20.78 -0.23
N GLU A 127 -2.34 -20.55 -1.51
CA GLU A 127 -3.30 -20.72 -2.61
C GLU A 127 -3.74 -22.16 -2.78
N SER A 128 -2.78 -23.09 -2.73
CA SER A 128 -3.08 -24.52 -2.84
C SER A 128 -3.93 -25.00 -1.67
N GLU A 129 -3.64 -24.55 -0.44
CA GLU A 129 -4.43 -24.86 0.75
C GLU A 129 -5.85 -24.32 0.62
N PHE A 130 -5.99 -23.05 0.25
CA PHE A 130 -7.29 -22.41 0.04
C PHE A 130 -8.13 -23.14 -1.01
N LEU A 131 -7.57 -23.38 -2.20
CA LEU A 131 -8.26 -24.06 -3.29
C LEU A 131 -8.69 -25.47 -2.88
N LYS A 132 -7.86 -26.18 -2.11
CA LYS A 132 -8.21 -27.50 -1.57
C LYS A 132 -9.39 -27.41 -0.60
N ALA A 133 -9.35 -26.49 0.36
CA ALA A 133 -10.42 -26.31 1.34
C ALA A 133 -11.76 -25.96 0.67
N VAL A 134 -11.74 -25.02 -0.29
CA VAL A 134 -12.94 -24.62 -1.04
C VAL A 134 -13.46 -25.80 -1.88
N HIS A 135 -12.59 -26.49 -2.62
CA HIS A 135 -13.00 -27.64 -3.45
C HIS A 135 -13.64 -28.72 -2.58
N THR A 136 -12.98 -29.16 -1.51
CA THR A 136 -13.52 -30.19 -0.60
C THR A 136 -14.91 -29.79 -0.09
N CYS A 137 -15.08 -28.57 0.42
CA CYS A 137 -16.38 -28.09 0.90
C CYS A 137 -17.47 -28.16 -0.17
N VAL A 138 -17.21 -27.67 -1.39
CA VAL A 138 -18.24 -27.68 -2.45
C VAL A 138 -18.49 -29.07 -3.05
N ALA A 139 -17.48 -29.95 -3.05
CA ALA A 139 -17.63 -31.35 -3.49
C ALA A 139 -18.50 -32.14 -2.52
N ASP A 140 -18.40 -31.86 -1.22
CA ASP A 140 -19.23 -32.45 -0.18
C ASP A 140 -20.66 -31.84 -0.14
N GLY A 141 -20.97 -30.90 -1.04
CA GLY A 141 -22.29 -30.24 -1.12
C GLY A 141 -22.46 -29.06 -0.16
N GLY A 142 -21.39 -28.62 0.51
CA GLY A 142 -21.38 -27.48 1.42
C GLY A 142 -21.34 -26.13 0.74
N LYS A 143 -21.61 -25.07 1.53
CA LYS A 143 -21.54 -23.67 1.08
C LYS A 143 -20.30 -22.99 1.63
N VAL A 144 -19.65 -22.19 0.79
CA VAL A 144 -18.46 -21.42 1.14
C VAL A 144 -18.80 -19.93 1.24
N LEU A 145 -18.61 -19.33 2.41
CA LEU A 145 -18.70 -17.89 2.62
C LEU A 145 -17.30 -17.27 2.68
N ILE A 146 -17.05 -16.28 1.84
CA ILE A 146 -15.82 -15.50 1.79
C ILE A 146 -16.17 -14.03 2.09
N PRO A 147 -16.13 -13.60 3.37
CA PRO A 147 -16.33 -12.20 3.71
C PRO A 147 -15.14 -11.37 3.20
N THR A 148 -15.41 -10.40 2.34
CA THR A 148 -14.40 -9.52 1.74
C THR A 148 -14.90 -8.09 1.67
N PHE A 149 -13.97 -7.13 1.58
CA PHE A 149 -14.31 -5.81 1.05
C PHE A 149 -14.61 -5.89 -0.44
N ALA A 150 -15.48 -5.01 -0.92
CA ALA A 150 -15.95 -5.02 -2.31
C ALA A 150 -14.83 -4.78 -3.34
N LEU A 151 -13.76 -4.08 -2.95
CA LEU A 151 -12.64 -3.70 -3.81
C LEU A 151 -11.34 -4.35 -3.32
N GLY A 152 -10.55 -4.88 -4.26
CA GLY A 152 -9.25 -5.49 -4.02
C GLY A 152 -9.32 -7.01 -3.87
N ARG A 153 -9.42 -7.51 -2.63
CA ARG A 153 -9.29 -8.96 -2.36
C ARG A 153 -10.40 -9.82 -2.94
N ALA A 154 -11.62 -9.30 -3.07
CA ALA A 154 -12.70 -10.01 -3.75
C ALA A 154 -12.29 -10.38 -5.20
N GLN A 155 -11.73 -9.42 -5.94
CA GLN A 155 -11.28 -9.63 -7.32
C GLN A 155 -10.07 -10.57 -7.38
N GLU A 156 -9.07 -10.41 -6.51
CA GLU A 156 -7.89 -11.30 -6.48
C GLU A 156 -8.26 -12.77 -6.28
N ILE A 157 -9.09 -13.05 -5.27
CA ILE A 157 -9.49 -14.42 -4.92
C ILE A 157 -10.42 -14.97 -5.99
N CYS A 158 -11.27 -14.12 -6.57
CA CYS A 158 -12.16 -14.54 -7.64
C CYS A 158 -11.40 -14.95 -8.91
N ILE A 159 -10.35 -14.23 -9.32
CA ILE A 159 -9.47 -14.65 -10.43
C ILE A 159 -8.83 -16.01 -10.12
N LEU A 160 -8.34 -16.21 -8.89
CA LEU A 160 -7.75 -17.48 -8.47
C LEU A 160 -8.76 -18.64 -8.55
N LEU A 161 -10.00 -18.42 -8.12
CA LEU A 161 -11.06 -19.43 -8.20
C LEU A 161 -11.48 -19.69 -9.64
N GLU A 162 -11.63 -18.66 -10.47
CA GLU A 162 -12.02 -18.80 -11.88
C GLU A 162 -11.00 -19.66 -12.65
N ASP A 163 -9.70 -19.35 -12.52
CA ASP A 163 -8.61 -20.14 -13.10
C ASP A 163 -8.64 -21.61 -12.64
N TYR A 164 -9.05 -21.85 -11.39
CA TYR A 164 -9.17 -23.21 -10.85
C TYR A 164 -10.43 -23.92 -11.36
N TRP A 165 -11.55 -23.22 -11.45
CA TRP A 165 -12.83 -23.72 -11.94
C TRP A 165 -12.72 -24.18 -13.38
N GLU A 166 -12.09 -23.38 -14.24
CA GLU A 166 -11.85 -23.76 -15.64
C GLU A 166 -10.97 -25.00 -15.75
N ARG A 167 -9.83 -25.03 -15.06
CA ARG A 167 -8.89 -26.16 -15.10
C ARG A 167 -9.47 -27.48 -14.58
N ARG A 168 -10.39 -27.40 -13.61
CA ARG A 168 -11.05 -28.57 -13.02
C ARG A 168 -12.44 -28.84 -13.61
N ASN A 169 -12.90 -28.01 -14.56
CA ASN A 169 -14.25 -28.05 -15.14
C ASN A 169 -15.36 -28.10 -14.08
N LEU A 170 -15.20 -27.31 -12.99
CA LEU A 170 -16.19 -27.22 -11.93
C LEU A 170 -17.40 -26.40 -12.39
N LYS A 171 -18.60 -26.85 -12.03
CA LYS A 171 -19.88 -26.19 -12.38
C LYS A 171 -20.55 -25.48 -11.20
N VAL A 172 -19.97 -25.58 -10.00
CA VAL A 172 -20.51 -24.96 -8.78
C VAL A 172 -20.53 -23.43 -8.97
N PRO A 173 -21.67 -22.75 -8.73
CA PRO A 173 -21.76 -21.32 -8.96
C PRO A 173 -20.94 -20.53 -7.94
N ILE A 174 -20.30 -19.47 -8.44
CA ILE A 174 -19.66 -18.44 -7.62
C ILE A 174 -20.58 -17.22 -7.63
N TYR A 175 -20.74 -16.58 -6.48
CA TYR A 175 -21.64 -15.45 -6.32
C TYR A 175 -20.94 -14.26 -5.69
N PHE A 176 -21.29 -13.07 -6.18
CA PHE A 176 -21.07 -11.82 -5.48
C PHE A 176 -22.37 -11.38 -4.83
N SER A 177 -22.31 -10.94 -3.57
CA SER A 177 -23.47 -10.46 -2.79
C SER A 177 -24.26 -9.31 -3.42
N GLY A 178 -23.74 -8.71 -4.50
CA GLY A 178 -24.39 -7.65 -5.24
C GLY A 178 -23.85 -6.25 -4.92
N GLY A 179 -24.47 -5.25 -5.55
CA GLY A 179 -24.18 -3.84 -5.33
C GLY A 179 -22.72 -3.47 -5.58
N LEU A 180 -22.00 -3.18 -4.50
CA LEU A 180 -20.66 -2.61 -4.55
C LEU A 180 -19.61 -3.54 -5.17
N THR A 181 -19.66 -4.85 -4.90
CA THR A 181 -18.66 -5.80 -5.43
C THR A 181 -18.80 -5.97 -6.94
N ILE A 182 -20.04 -5.96 -7.46
CA ILE A 182 -20.31 -6.01 -8.90
C ILE A 182 -19.84 -4.72 -9.57
N GLN A 183 -20.17 -3.57 -8.99
CA GLN A 183 -19.71 -2.27 -9.48
C GLN A 183 -18.17 -2.20 -9.48
N ALA A 184 -17.52 -2.55 -8.38
CA ALA A 184 -16.06 -2.61 -8.27
C ALA A 184 -15.43 -3.51 -9.34
N ASN A 185 -16.06 -4.66 -9.66
CA ASN A 185 -15.62 -5.51 -10.76
C ASN A 185 -15.77 -4.82 -12.13
N MET A 186 -16.89 -4.11 -12.38
CA MET A 186 -17.07 -3.33 -13.61
C MET A 186 -16.01 -2.24 -13.77
N TYR A 187 -15.68 -1.52 -12.70
CA TYR A 187 -14.57 -0.55 -12.74
C TYR A 187 -13.22 -1.22 -12.99
N SER A 188 -12.99 -2.41 -12.41
CA SER A 188 -11.77 -3.18 -12.67
C SER A 188 -11.64 -3.58 -14.15
N LYS A 189 -12.76 -3.88 -14.83
CA LYS A 189 -12.80 -4.13 -16.28
C LYS A 189 -12.48 -2.89 -17.13
N MET A 190 -12.86 -1.70 -16.66
CA MET A 190 -12.63 -0.45 -17.39
C MET A 190 -11.23 0.11 -17.16
N LEU A 191 -10.69 -0.06 -15.95
CA LEU A 191 -9.44 0.54 -15.50
C LEU A 191 -8.24 -0.42 -15.67
N ILE A 192 -8.24 -1.21 -16.75
CA ILE A 192 -7.21 -2.21 -17.04
C ILE A 192 -5.80 -1.60 -17.09
N SER A 193 -5.66 -0.34 -17.48
CA SER A 193 -4.37 0.36 -17.48
C SER A 193 -3.69 0.42 -16.10
N TRP A 194 -4.46 0.30 -15.01
CA TRP A 194 -3.98 0.30 -13.62
C TRP A 194 -3.73 -1.09 -13.03
N THR A 195 -3.87 -2.14 -13.84
CA THR A 195 -3.72 -3.53 -13.42
C THR A 195 -2.29 -4.05 -13.63
N SER A 196 -2.03 -5.30 -13.25
CA SER A 196 -0.73 -5.94 -13.49
C SER A 196 -0.40 -6.01 -14.98
N GLN A 197 0.89 -6.07 -15.32
CA GLN A 197 1.34 -6.21 -16.71
C GLN A 197 0.74 -7.47 -17.37
N LYS A 198 0.64 -8.57 -16.63
CA LYS A 198 0.02 -9.81 -17.08
C LYS A 198 -1.46 -9.62 -17.47
N VAL A 199 -2.23 -8.88 -16.67
CA VAL A 199 -3.65 -8.61 -16.99
C VAL A 199 -3.78 -7.71 -18.21
N LYS A 200 -2.94 -6.68 -18.31
CA LYS A 200 -2.89 -5.79 -19.48
C LYS A 200 -2.59 -6.54 -20.78
N GLU A 201 -1.65 -7.48 -20.75
CA GLU A 201 -1.28 -8.29 -21.93
C GLU A 201 -2.36 -9.31 -22.29
N ALA A 202 -2.99 -9.94 -21.29
CA ALA A 202 -4.09 -10.88 -21.53
C ALA A 202 -5.34 -10.21 -22.12
N TYR A 203 -5.55 -8.91 -21.83
CA TYR A 203 -6.75 -8.16 -22.20
C TYR A 203 -7.07 -8.19 -23.70
N THR A 204 -6.07 -8.28 -24.57
CA THR A 204 -6.28 -8.40 -26.02
C THR A 204 -7.10 -9.64 -26.40
N ASN A 205 -6.96 -10.73 -25.64
CA ASN A 205 -7.66 -11.99 -25.88
C ASN A 205 -8.85 -12.18 -24.93
N HIS A 206 -8.70 -11.80 -23.67
CA HIS A 206 -9.69 -12.01 -22.63
C HIS A 206 -9.47 -11.05 -21.46
N ASN A 207 -10.55 -10.43 -20.97
CA ASN A 207 -10.51 -9.61 -19.78
C ASN A 207 -10.53 -10.48 -18.52
N ALA A 208 -9.49 -10.38 -17.68
CA ALA A 208 -9.33 -11.19 -16.47
C ALA A 208 -10.47 -11.01 -15.43
N PHE A 209 -11.30 -9.97 -15.56
CA PHE A 209 -12.45 -9.72 -14.69
C PHE A 209 -13.79 -10.16 -15.31
N ASP A 210 -13.78 -10.70 -16.54
CA ASP A 210 -14.93 -11.35 -17.19
C ASP A 210 -15.08 -12.79 -16.69
N PHE A 211 -15.49 -12.92 -15.45
CA PHE A 211 -15.72 -14.21 -14.82
C PHE A 211 -16.93 -14.93 -15.42
N LYS A 212 -16.74 -16.17 -15.89
CA LYS A 212 -17.78 -17.01 -16.52
C LYS A 212 -18.67 -17.68 -15.48
N HIS A 213 -18.13 -18.00 -14.30
CA HIS A 213 -18.84 -18.73 -13.25
C HIS A 213 -19.48 -17.81 -12.20
N VAL A 214 -19.22 -16.50 -12.26
CA VAL A 214 -19.71 -15.54 -11.27
C VAL A 214 -21.08 -15.00 -11.63
N ARG A 215 -21.98 -14.99 -10.66
CA ARG A 215 -23.35 -14.45 -10.78
C ARG A 215 -23.67 -13.51 -9.63
N THR A 216 -24.71 -12.69 -9.80
CA THR A 216 -25.28 -11.92 -8.69
C THR A 216 -25.98 -12.86 -7.73
N PHE A 217 -25.71 -12.71 -6.43
CA PHE A 217 -26.41 -13.45 -5.39
C PHE A 217 -27.80 -12.86 -5.17
N ASP A 218 -28.82 -13.72 -5.23
CA ASP A 218 -30.17 -13.39 -4.77
C ASP A 218 -30.30 -13.79 -3.29
N ARG A 219 -30.92 -12.96 -2.46
CA ARG A 219 -31.09 -13.24 -1.02
C ARG A 219 -31.87 -14.54 -0.75
N SER A 220 -32.75 -14.95 -1.66
CA SER A 220 -33.46 -16.25 -1.56
C SER A 220 -32.50 -17.45 -1.56
N LEU A 221 -31.29 -17.31 -2.10
CA LEU A 221 -30.27 -18.37 -2.17
C LEU A 221 -29.61 -18.67 -0.82
N ILE A 222 -29.83 -17.85 0.21
CA ILE A 222 -29.35 -18.13 1.57
C ILE A 222 -29.83 -19.51 2.03
N HIS A 223 -31.10 -19.82 1.77
CA HIS A 223 -31.75 -21.07 2.16
C HIS A 223 -31.88 -22.09 1.03
N ALA A 224 -31.50 -21.73 -0.20
CA ALA A 224 -31.54 -22.67 -1.33
C ALA A 224 -30.61 -23.87 -1.11
N PRO A 225 -31.00 -25.09 -1.53
CA PRO A 225 -30.15 -26.26 -1.42
C PRO A 225 -29.00 -26.21 -2.43
N GLY A 226 -27.94 -26.96 -2.14
CA GLY A 226 -26.79 -27.15 -3.03
C GLY A 226 -25.57 -26.29 -2.71
N PRO A 227 -24.40 -26.67 -3.26
CA PRO A 227 -23.14 -25.99 -2.99
C PRO A 227 -23.05 -24.67 -3.75
N CYS A 228 -22.40 -23.70 -3.13
CA CYS A 228 -22.03 -22.45 -3.79
C CYS A 228 -20.86 -21.79 -3.07
N VAL A 229 -20.19 -20.88 -3.78
CA VAL A 229 -19.21 -19.97 -3.18
C VAL A 229 -19.80 -18.57 -3.21
N LEU A 230 -19.81 -17.87 -2.07
CA LEU A 230 -20.34 -16.51 -1.95
C LEU A 230 -19.29 -15.57 -1.39
N PHE A 231 -18.96 -14.53 -2.17
CA PHE A 231 -18.28 -13.34 -1.68
C PHE A 231 -19.31 -12.35 -1.12
N ALA A 232 -19.20 -12.04 0.16
CA ALA A 232 -20.13 -11.14 0.84
C ALA A 232 -19.39 -9.99 1.53
N THR A 233 -20.02 -8.82 1.57
CA THR A 233 -19.50 -7.62 2.23
C THR A 233 -20.23 -7.37 3.55
N PRO A 234 -19.57 -6.77 4.56
CA PRO A 234 -18.14 -6.39 4.65
C PRO A 234 -17.19 -7.53 5.09
N GLY A 235 -15.88 -7.28 5.02
CA GLY A 235 -14.85 -8.31 5.26
C GLY A 235 -14.69 -8.82 6.69
N TRP A 236 -15.19 -8.08 7.70
CA TRP A 236 -14.93 -8.41 9.12
C TRP A 236 -16.09 -9.12 9.85
N LEU A 237 -17.19 -9.41 9.14
CA LEU A 237 -18.38 -10.08 9.70
C LEU A 237 -19.08 -9.34 10.86
N ASN A 238 -18.92 -8.02 10.99
CA ASN A 238 -19.53 -7.28 12.11
C ASN A 238 -20.97 -6.83 11.86
N THR A 239 -21.28 -6.52 10.61
CA THR A 239 -22.54 -5.95 10.16
C THR A 239 -22.79 -6.40 8.72
N GLY A 240 -23.89 -5.92 8.12
CA GLY A 240 -24.14 -6.08 6.69
C GLY A 240 -24.45 -7.52 6.26
N PHE A 241 -24.40 -7.73 4.94
CA PHE A 241 -24.86 -8.96 4.31
C PHE A 241 -23.98 -10.17 4.66
N SER A 242 -22.67 -9.98 4.81
CA SER A 242 -21.77 -11.05 5.23
C SER A 242 -22.14 -11.62 6.59
N LEU A 243 -22.58 -10.77 7.54
CA LEU A 243 -23.02 -11.23 8.85
C LEU A 243 -24.40 -11.91 8.75
N GLU A 244 -25.32 -11.38 7.96
CA GLU A 244 -26.63 -12.00 7.70
C GLU A 244 -26.48 -13.44 7.21
N VAL A 245 -25.62 -13.66 6.20
CA VAL A 245 -25.33 -15.00 5.68
C VAL A 245 -24.60 -15.85 6.72
N PHE A 246 -23.63 -15.28 7.43
CA PHE A 246 -22.88 -16.01 8.45
C PHE A 246 -23.81 -16.57 9.54
N LYS A 247 -24.79 -15.79 10.03
CA LYS A 247 -25.78 -16.27 11.02
C LYS A 247 -26.48 -17.56 10.57
N GLN A 248 -26.78 -17.67 9.28
CA GLN A 248 -27.49 -18.83 8.72
C GLN A 248 -26.53 -19.99 8.43
N TRP A 249 -25.36 -19.71 7.85
CA TRP A 249 -24.45 -20.75 7.36
C TRP A 249 -23.49 -21.28 8.43
N ALA A 250 -23.24 -20.53 9.51
CA ALA A 250 -22.31 -20.91 10.57
C ALA A 250 -22.74 -22.18 11.33
N THR A 251 -24.03 -22.49 11.33
CA THR A 251 -24.61 -23.62 12.08
C THR A 251 -24.43 -24.97 11.38
N SER A 252 -23.89 -25.04 10.16
CA SER A 252 -23.69 -26.31 9.45
C SER A 252 -22.21 -26.69 9.37
N GLU A 253 -21.87 -27.92 9.76
CA GLU A 253 -20.50 -28.47 9.69
C GLU A 253 -20.00 -28.68 8.26
N MET A 254 -20.92 -28.78 7.30
CA MET A 254 -20.63 -28.90 5.88
C MET A 254 -20.12 -27.58 5.28
N ASN A 255 -20.43 -26.45 5.92
CA ASN A 255 -20.10 -25.14 5.39
C ASN A 255 -18.69 -24.71 5.80
N LEU A 256 -18.12 -23.81 4.99
CA LEU A 256 -16.80 -23.24 5.17
C LEU A 256 -16.90 -21.71 5.19
N VAL A 257 -16.27 -21.07 6.18
CA VAL A 257 -16.04 -19.64 6.20
C VAL A 257 -14.55 -19.38 6.03
N THR A 258 -14.17 -18.74 4.92
CA THR A 258 -12.78 -18.38 4.65
C THR A 258 -12.54 -16.90 4.88
N LEU A 259 -11.75 -16.56 5.89
CA LEU A 259 -11.37 -15.19 6.24
C LEU A 259 -10.08 -14.79 5.50
N PRO A 260 -10.13 -13.89 4.50
CA PRO A 260 -9.03 -13.65 3.57
C PRO A 260 -7.97 -12.66 4.07
N GLY A 261 -8.10 -12.10 5.27
CA GLY A 261 -7.13 -11.13 5.77
C GLY A 261 -7.27 -10.86 7.25
N GLN A 262 -6.53 -9.85 7.71
CA GLN A 262 -6.60 -9.41 9.10
C GLN A 262 -7.95 -8.75 9.40
N CYS A 263 -8.50 -9.12 10.55
CA CYS A 263 -9.67 -8.49 11.12
C CYS A 263 -9.25 -7.60 12.29
N ILE A 264 -9.95 -6.48 12.48
CA ILE A 264 -9.69 -5.56 13.60
C ILE A 264 -10.05 -6.23 14.92
N ALA A 265 -9.33 -5.90 16.00
CA ALA A 265 -9.64 -6.39 17.34
C ALA A 265 -11.10 -6.09 17.74
N GLY A 266 -11.77 -7.07 18.35
CA GLY A 266 -13.17 -6.93 18.78
C GLY A 266 -14.21 -7.33 17.72
N THR A 267 -13.80 -7.51 16.47
CA THR A 267 -14.67 -7.98 15.37
C THR A 267 -15.00 -9.47 15.47
N ILE A 268 -16.11 -9.89 14.86
CA ILE A 268 -16.47 -11.32 14.79
C ILE A 268 -15.43 -12.10 14.00
N GLY A 269 -14.95 -11.54 12.88
CA GLY A 269 -13.85 -12.12 12.11
C GLY A 269 -12.60 -12.35 12.97
N GLN A 270 -12.22 -11.39 13.82
CA GLN A 270 -11.04 -11.58 14.68
C GLN A 270 -11.25 -12.64 15.77
N LYS A 271 -12.45 -12.75 16.34
CA LYS A 271 -12.81 -13.83 17.28
C LYS A 271 -12.71 -15.21 16.61
N LEU A 272 -13.20 -15.33 15.37
CA LEU A 272 -13.11 -16.54 14.56
C LEU A 272 -11.67 -16.91 14.18
N MET A 273 -10.79 -15.93 13.98
CA MET A 273 -9.38 -16.18 13.66
C MET A 273 -8.54 -16.57 14.88
N SER A 274 -8.91 -16.08 16.07
CA SER A 274 -8.09 -16.22 17.28
C SER A 274 -8.35 -17.52 18.04
N GLY A 275 -9.41 -18.25 17.69
CA GLY A 275 -9.75 -19.54 18.28
C GLY A 275 -10.69 -20.34 17.39
N LYS A 276 -11.15 -21.49 17.89
CA LYS A 276 -12.25 -22.27 17.31
C LYS A 276 -13.50 -22.12 18.21
N PRO A 277 -14.12 -20.92 18.27
CA PRO A 277 -15.26 -20.71 19.13
C PRO A 277 -16.40 -21.62 18.67
N LYS A 278 -17.03 -22.33 19.61
CA LYS A 278 -18.26 -23.09 19.33
C LYS A 278 -19.50 -22.17 19.29
N LYS A 279 -19.40 -21.00 19.92
CA LYS A 279 -20.46 -20.01 20.01
C LYS A 279 -19.90 -18.59 19.94
N ILE A 280 -20.66 -17.68 19.34
CA ILE A 280 -20.34 -16.25 19.26
C ILE A 280 -21.57 -15.45 19.69
N ASP A 281 -21.39 -14.63 20.72
CA ASP A 281 -22.41 -13.67 21.16
C ASP A 281 -22.33 -12.41 20.29
N LEU A 282 -23.45 -12.05 19.65
CA LEU A 282 -23.58 -10.81 18.88
C LEU A 282 -24.02 -9.66 19.77
N ASP A 283 -25.01 -9.95 20.61
CA ASP A 283 -25.65 -9.05 21.55
C ASP A 283 -26.16 -9.91 22.74
N PRO A 284 -26.63 -9.31 23.85
CA PRO A 284 -27.05 -10.06 25.03
C PRO A 284 -28.15 -11.10 24.79
N GLU A 285 -28.90 -11.00 23.69
CA GLU A 285 -30.04 -11.86 23.38
C GLU A 285 -29.77 -12.82 22.21
N THR A 286 -28.76 -12.53 21.37
CA THR A 286 -28.48 -13.28 20.14
C THR A 286 -27.11 -13.94 20.18
N GLN A 287 -27.14 -15.28 20.22
CA GLN A 287 -25.96 -16.14 20.15
C GLN A 287 -25.97 -16.97 18.86
N ILE A 288 -24.83 -17.06 18.17
CA ILE A 288 -24.64 -17.91 16.98
C ILE A 288 -23.86 -19.15 17.39
N ASP A 289 -24.40 -20.34 17.10
CA ASP A 289 -23.64 -21.58 17.13
C ASP A 289 -22.73 -21.69 15.90
N VAL A 290 -21.43 -21.81 16.12
CA VAL A 290 -20.41 -21.93 15.07
C VAL A 290 -19.97 -23.38 14.97
N ARG A 291 -20.53 -24.08 13.99
CA ARG A 291 -20.20 -25.46 13.62
C ARG A 291 -19.48 -25.57 12.28
N CYS A 292 -19.59 -24.56 11.43
CA CYS A 292 -18.90 -24.50 10.15
C CYS A 292 -17.37 -24.51 10.33
N GLN A 293 -16.68 -24.97 9.30
CA GLN A 293 -15.22 -24.93 9.24
C GLN A 293 -14.76 -23.49 9.07
N ILE A 294 -13.77 -23.07 9.85
CA ILE A 294 -13.15 -21.75 9.75
C ILE A 294 -11.77 -21.92 9.15
N HIS A 295 -11.55 -21.29 7.99
CA HIS A 295 -10.28 -21.28 7.30
C HIS A 295 -9.73 -19.85 7.27
N LYS A 296 -8.47 -19.70 7.71
CA LYS A 296 -7.78 -18.41 7.67
C LYS A 296 -6.88 -18.39 6.44
N LEU A 297 -7.22 -17.53 5.49
CA LEU A 297 -6.40 -17.30 4.32
C LEU A 297 -5.57 -16.03 4.53
N ALA A 298 -4.25 -16.14 4.51
CA ALA A 298 -3.33 -15.01 4.70
C ALA A 298 -3.18 -14.15 3.42
N PHE A 299 -4.30 -13.74 2.82
CA PHE A 299 -4.36 -12.97 1.57
C PHE A 299 -4.55 -11.47 1.82
N SER A 300 -3.56 -10.86 2.46
CA SER A 300 -3.63 -9.43 2.72
C SER A 300 -3.03 -8.60 1.56
N PRO A 301 -3.69 -7.49 1.16
CA PRO A 301 -3.18 -6.59 0.13
C PRO A 301 -2.04 -5.66 0.60
N HIS A 302 -1.64 -5.73 1.87
CA HIS A 302 -0.58 -4.87 2.42
C HIS A 302 0.79 -5.51 2.23
N THR A 303 1.83 -4.69 2.20
CA THR A 303 3.21 -5.16 2.25
C THR A 303 3.50 -5.84 3.59
N ASP A 304 4.41 -6.81 3.59
CA ASP A 304 4.92 -7.45 4.79
C ASP A 304 6.18 -6.73 5.30
N SER A 305 6.73 -7.18 6.43
CA SER A 305 7.92 -6.59 7.04
C SER A 305 9.12 -6.59 6.10
N LYS A 306 9.26 -7.64 5.27
CA LYS A 306 10.34 -7.72 4.28
C LYS A 306 10.16 -6.66 3.21
N GLY A 307 8.96 -6.52 2.63
CA GLY A 307 8.68 -5.51 1.62
C GLY A 307 8.90 -4.08 2.12
N ILE A 308 8.55 -3.79 3.38
CA ILE A 308 8.83 -2.47 3.99
C ILE A 308 10.34 -2.22 4.04
N MET A 309 11.13 -3.18 4.54
CA MET A 309 12.59 -3.07 4.62
C MET A 309 13.24 -2.94 3.23
N ASP A 310 12.75 -3.70 2.24
CA ASP A 310 13.23 -3.65 0.86
C ASP A 310 12.97 -2.26 0.23
N LEU A 311 11.80 -1.67 0.46
CA LEU A 311 11.49 -0.32 -0.02
C LEU A 311 12.37 0.74 0.67
N MET A 312 12.54 0.66 2.00
CA MET A 312 13.38 1.62 2.74
C MET A 312 14.85 1.51 2.30
N LYS A 313 15.35 0.30 2.07
CA LYS A 313 16.69 0.06 1.54
C LYS A 313 16.85 0.64 0.13
N PHE A 314 15.87 0.42 -0.75
CA PHE A 314 15.89 0.94 -2.12
C PHE A 314 15.91 2.48 -2.17
N LEU A 315 15.03 3.11 -1.38
CA LEU A 315 14.90 4.57 -1.35
C LEU A 315 16.03 5.25 -0.57
N SER A 316 16.56 4.61 0.48
CA SER A 316 17.59 5.17 1.37
C SER A 316 17.26 6.61 1.85
N PRO A 317 16.07 6.87 2.41
CA PRO A 317 15.71 8.21 2.87
C PRO A 317 16.53 8.65 4.09
N LYS A 318 16.60 9.95 4.35
CA LYS A 318 17.27 10.47 5.55
C LYS A 318 16.50 10.14 6.84
N HIS A 319 15.17 10.11 6.78
CA HIS A 319 14.29 9.81 7.92
C HIS A 319 13.09 8.96 7.52
N VAL A 320 12.58 8.15 8.45
CA VAL A 320 11.36 7.35 8.29
C VAL A 320 10.35 7.63 9.40
N ILE A 321 9.08 7.78 9.04
CA ILE A 321 7.96 7.81 9.99
C ILE A 321 7.05 6.60 9.72
N LEU A 322 6.79 5.82 10.77
CA LEU A 322 5.85 4.72 10.75
C LEU A 322 4.45 5.21 11.15
N VAL A 323 3.48 4.93 10.29
CA VAL A 323 2.05 5.17 10.54
C VAL A 323 1.26 3.90 10.26
N HIS A 324 -0.05 3.92 10.53
CA HIS A 324 -0.98 2.85 10.17
C HIS A 324 -0.51 1.44 10.59
N GLY A 325 -0.34 1.24 11.90
CA GLY A 325 0.04 -0.05 12.47
C GLY A 325 -0.14 -0.10 13.98
N GLU A 326 -0.03 -1.28 14.56
CA GLU A 326 -0.14 -1.45 16.01
C GLU A 326 1.15 -1.01 16.71
N LYS A 327 1.04 -0.24 17.80
CA LYS A 327 2.19 0.32 18.53
C LYS A 327 3.28 -0.70 18.86
N PRO A 328 2.99 -1.90 19.40
CA PRO A 328 4.03 -2.89 19.69
C PRO A 328 4.77 -3.39 18.44
N LYS A 329 4.09 -3.46 17.30
CA LYS A 329 4.69 -3.89 16.01
C LYS A 329 5.54 -2.76 15.41
N MET A 330 5.08 -1.51 15.51
CA MET A 330 5.84 -0.33 15.08
C MET A 330 7.17 -0.19 15.83
N VAL A 331 7.18 -0.39 17.15
CA VAL A 331 8.41 -0.34 17.95
C VAL A 331 9.46 -1.36 17.46
N LYS A 332 9.02 -2.58 17.14
CA LYS A 332 9.90 -3.64 16.61
C LYS A 332 10.42 -3.30 15.21
N LEU A 333 9.56 -2.80 14.32
CA LEU A 333 9.96 -2.40 12.97
C LEU A 333 10.93 -1.21 13.00
N LYS A 334 10.68 -0.20 13.85
CA LYS A 334 11.59 0.91 14.10
C LYS A 334 12.99 0.41 14.46
N GLY A 335 13.08 -0.48 15.46
CA GLY A 335 14.37 -1.03 15.88
C GLY A 335 15.12 -1.74 14.77
N ARG A 336 14.42 -2.42 13.85
CA ARG A 336 15.02 -3.06 12.66
C ARG A 336 15.50 -2.05 11.63
N ILE A 337 14.71 -1.02 11.32
CA ILE A 337 15.12 0.04 10.38
C ILE A 337 16.37 0.75 10.90
N GLU A 338 16.41 1.10 12.18
CA GLU A 338 17.56 1.80 12.78
C GLU A 338 18.81 0.90 12.84
N SER A 339 18.66 -0.37 13.24
CA SER A 339 19.80 -1.29 13.37
C SER A 339 20.33 -1.85 12.05
N GLU A 340 19.46 -2.20 11.11
CA GLU A 340 19.85 -2.84 9.84
C GLU A 340 20.17 -1.82 8.74
N LEU A 341 19.50 -0.66 8.72
CA LEU A 341 19.66 0.35 7.67
C LEU A 341 20.35 1.63 8.15
N GLY A 342 20.48 1.86 9.46
CA GLY A 342 21.08 3.07 10.01
C GLY A 342 20.24 4.34 9.79
N ILE A 343 18.94 4.19 9.50
CA ILE A 343 18.04 5.31 9.19
C ILE A 343 17.25 5.69 10.45
N PRO A 344 17.29 6.96 10.91
CA PRO A 344 16.46 7.45 11.99
C PRO A 344 14.96 7.21 11.74
N CYS A 345 14.28 6.56 12.69
CA CYS A 345 12.90 6.15 12.53
C CYS A 345 12.00 6.61 13.68
N TYR A 346 10.80 7.09 13.36
CA TYR A 346 9.82 7.64 14.32
C TYR A 346 8.47 6.90 14.21
N HIS A 347 7.67 6.93 15.28
CA HIS A 347 6.31 6.37 15.30
C HIS A 347 5.38 7.28 16.14
N PRO A 348 5.18 8.54 15.74
CA PRO A 348 4.50 9.53 16.56
C PRO A 348 3.10 9.09 16.96
N ALA A 349 2.67 9.47 18.17
CA ALA A 349 1.29 9.33 18.58
C ALA A 349 0.39 10.32 17.82
N ASN A 350 -0.92 10.08 17.85
CA ASN A 350 -1.88 11.05 17.31
C ASN A 350 -1.71 12.40 18.03
N ASN A 351 -1.72 13.49 17.26
CA ASN A 351 -1.49 14.88 17.73
C ASN A 351 -0.06 15.20 18.19
N GLU A 352 0.91 14.31 17.95
CA GLU A 352 2.32 14.61 18.18
C GLU A 352 2.95 15.24 16.94
N THR A 353 3.62 16.38 17.12
CA THR A 353 4.38 17.05 16.06
C THR A 353 5.81 16.56 16.04
N VAL A 354 6.28 16.14 14.86
CA VAL A 354 7.67 15.70 14.64
C VAL A 354 8.40 16.74 13.78
N SER A 355 9.55 17.22 14.25
CA SER A 355 10.44 18.11 13.51
C SER A 355 11.57 17.31 12.87
N ILE A 356 11.64 17.32 11.54
CA ILE A 356 12.67 16.64 10.78
C ILE A 356 13.60 17.68 10.14
N PRO A 357 14.93 17.60 10.35
CA PRO A 357 15.86 18.49 9.68
C PRO A 357 15.88 18.20 8.17
N SER A 358 15.79 19.24 7.35
CA SER A 358 15.94 19.14 5.90
C SER A 358 17.20 19.85 5.44
N THR A 359 17.74 19.42 4.30
CA THR A 359 18.83 20.15 3.65
C THR A 359 18.24 21.30 2.85
N HIS A 360 18.75 22.51 3.08
CA HIS A 360 18.44 23.68 2.26
C HIS A 360 19.62 23.94 1.34
N TYR A 361 19.36 23.98 0.03
CA TYR A 361 20.38 24.26 -0.96
C TYR A 361 20.38 25.75 -1.28
N VAL A 362 21.48 26.41 -0.93
CA VAL A 362 21.68 27.79 -1.32
C VAL A 362 22.28 27.81 -2.73
N ARG A 363 21.55 28.38 -3.69
CA ARG A 363 22.09 28.59 -5.05
C ARG A 363 23.17 29.67 -4.98
N ALA A 364 24.41 29.27 -5.23
CA ALA A 364 25.54 30.18 -5.37
C ALA A 364 25.99 30.24 -6.84
N ASP A 365 26.36 31.43 -7.30
CA ASP A 365 27.12 31.60 -8.53
C ASP A 365 28.60 31.22 -8.27
N ALA A 366 29.38 31.04 -9.33
CA ALA A 366 30.80 30.71 -9.21
C ALA A 366 31.65 31.54 -10.18
N SER A 367 32.82 31.98 -9.73
CA SER A 367 33.76 32.69 -10.61
C SER A 367 34.32 31.77 -11.69
N ALA A 368 34.65 32.34 -12.86
CA ALA A 368 35.27 31.58 -13.94
C ALA A 368 36.61 30.96 -13.51
N SER A 369 37.38 31.66 -12.67
CA SER A 369 38.63 31.16 -12.09
C SER A 369 38.39 29.92 -11.22
N PHE A 370 37.37 29.94 -10.35
CA PHE A 370 37.01 28.79 -9.51
C PHE A 370 36.55 27.59 -10.35
N ILE A 371 35.71 27.82 -11.37
CA ILE A 371 35.27 26.76 -12.28
C ILE A 371 36.49 26.15 -12.99
N ASN A 372 37.43 26.96 -13.48
CA ASN A 372 38.64 26.45 -14.13
C ASN A 372 39.49 25.57 -13.20
N THR A 373 39.59 25.90 -11.91
CA THR A 373 40.29 25.04 -10.95
C THR A 373 39.61 23.71 -10.68
N THR A 374 38.29 23.60 -10.90
CA THR A 374 37.56 22.33 -10.77
C THR A 374 37.75 21.39 -11.97
N LEU A 375 38.21 21.91 -13.11
CA LEU A 375 38.45 21.14 -14.33
C LEU A 375 39.81 20.43 -14.31
N CYS A 376 40.69 20.77 -13.36
CA CYS A 376 41.97 20.12 -13.18
C CYS A 376 41.84 18.95 -12.19
N PRO A 377 42.17 17.71 -12.57
CA PRO A 377 42.11 16.58 -11.65
C PRO A 377 43.18 16.70 -10.57
N ASN A 378 42.76 16.87 -9.31
CA ASN A 378 43.63 16.84 -8.14
C ASN A 378 43.81 15.39 -7.67
N PHE A 379 44.93 14.78 -8.05
CA PHE A 379 45.31 13.46 -7.54
C PHE A 379 46.11 13.61 -6.24
N SER A 380 45.67 12.93 -5.18
CA SER A 380 46.48 12.77 -3.98
C SER A 380 47.18 11.41 -4.02
N PHE A 381 48.50 11.42 -3.81
CA PHE A 381 49.32 10.22 -3.72
C PHE A 381 49.56 9.90 -2.25
N LYS A 382 49.01 8.78 -1.77
CA LYS A 382 49.35 8.27 -0.44
C LYS A 382 50.36 7.15 -0.57
N ASN A 383 51.54 7.33 0.03
CA ASN A 383 52.48 6.23 0.25
C ASN A 383 52.04 5.49 1.52
N SER A 384 51.49 4.29 1.37
CA SER A 384 51.39 3.34 2.49
C SER A 384 52.72 2.60 2.59
N ALA A 385 53.63 3.08 3.43
CA ALA A 385 54.76 2.27 3.87
C ALA A 385 54.27 1.33 4.97
N SER A 386 54.01 0.06 4.65
CA SER A 386 53.96 -1.01 5.65
C SER A 386 55.38 -1.49 5.89
N GLU A 387 55.83 -1.55 7.15
CA GLU A 387 57.20 -1.97 7.52
C GLU A 387 57.54 -3.43 7.13
N ASP A 388 56.59 -4.22 6.63
CA ASP A 388 56.83 -5.60 6.21
C ASP A 388 56.31 -5.87 4.79
N LYS A 389 57.07 -5.43 3.77
CA LYS A 389 57.31 -6.09 2.45
C LYS A 389 57.78 -5.08 1.41
N CYS A 390 58.72 -5.52 0.57
CA CYS A 390 59.38 -4.75 -0.49
C CYS A 390 58.48 -4.51 -1.71
N THR A 391 57.35 -3.83 -1.53
CA THR A 391 56.49 -3.30 -2.61
C THR A 391 55.74 -2.07 -2.11
N SER A 392 56.16 -0.88 -2.54
CA SER A 392 55.41 0.36 -2.32
C SER A 392 54.26 0.45 -3.32
N GLU A 393 53.03 0.17 -2.89
CA GLU A 393 51.84 0.44 -3.71
C GLU A 393 51.47 1.92 -3.59
N LEU A 394 51.60 2.66 -4.69
CA LEU A 394 51.09 4.03 -4.83
C LEU A 394 49.56 3.97 -5.00
N GLN A 395 48.82 4.29 -3.93
CA GLN A 395 47.37 4.50 -4.05
C GLN A 395 47.10 5.92 -4.58
N ILE A 396 46.47 5.97 -5.75
CA ILE A 396 45.94 7.20 -6.37
C ILE A 396 44.49 7.36 -5.94
N CYS A 397 44.21 8.35 -5.10
CA CYS A 397 42.84 8.72 -4.76
C CYS A 397 42.40 9.89 -5.65
N ASP A 398 41.33 9.68 -6.43
CA ASP A 398 40.60 10.75 -7.11
C ASP A 398 39.81 11.56 -6.07
N VAL A 399 40.39 12.67 -5.62
CA VAL A 399 39.79 13.57 -4.63
C VAL A 399 39.38 14.81 -5.40
N ARG A 400 38.29 14.72 -6.18
CA ARG A 400 37.67 15.89 -6.84
C ARG A 400 37.08 16.84 -5.80
N VAL A 401 37.96 17.52 -5.08
CA VAL A 401 37.67 18.57 -4.11
C VAL A 401 38.35 19.82 -4.63
N SER A 402 37.55 20.88 -4.78
CA SER A 402 37.99 22.21 -5.14
C SER A 402 37.66 23.14 -3.98
N GLU A 403 38.64 23.91 -3.56
CA GLU A 403 38.52 24.86 -2.46
C GLU A 403 38.31 26.26 -3.02
N GLY A 404 37.41 27.03 -2.41
CA GLY A 404 37.06 28.38 -2.83
C GLY A 404 36.47 29.18 -1.69
N LEU A 405 36.44 30.50 -1.84
CA LEU A 405 35.88 31.42 -0.86
C LEU A 405 34.41 31.67 -1.19
N LEU A 406 33.51 31.38 -0.24
CA LEU A 406 32.10 31.76 -0.35
C LEU A 406 31.94 33.22 0.08
N VAL A 407 31.56 34.08 -0.85
CA VAL A 407 31.33 35.52 -0.62
C VAL A 407 29.84 35.82 -0.59
N MET A 408 29.41 36.45 0.49
CA MET A 408 28.04 36.96 0.67
C MET A 408 28.08 38.48 0.57
N GLN A 409 27.45 39.08 -0.44
CA GLN A 409 27.35 40.54 -0.54
C GLN A 409 26.10 41.04 0.20
N ASN A 410 26.24 42.13 0.97
CA ASN A 410 25.19 42.67 1.86
C ASN A 410 23.89 43.16 1.16
N ASN A 411 23.82 43.16 -0.18
CA ASN A 411 22.73 43.77 -0.96
C ASN A 411 21.78 42.75 -1.64
N ASN A 412 21.40 41.66 -0.96
CA ASN A 412 20.45 40.67 -1.51
C ASN A 412 20.92 40.01 -2.83
N GLN A 413 22.23 40.05 -3.12
CA GLN A 413 22.80 39.35 -4.26
C GLN A 413 23.01 37.86 -3.93
N LYS A 414 22.95 37.01 -4.95
CA LYS A 414 23.21 35.58 -4.79
C LYS A 414 24.62 35.36 -4.21
N PRO A 415 24.80 34.38 -3.31
CA PRO A 415 26.13 33.98 -2.86
C PRO A 415 27.02 33.66 -4.08
N ASN A 416 28.32 33.95 -3.98
CA ASN A 416 29.27 33.66 -5.05
C ASN A 416 30.48 32.91 -4.50
N VAL A 417 30.85 31.79 -5.12
CA VAL A 417 32.06 31.04 -4.79
C VAL A 417 33.17 31.50 -5.73
N ILE A 418 34.22 32.07 -5.17
CA ILE A 418 35.34 32.62 -5.93
C ILE A 418 36.65 31.88 -5.64
N HIS A 419 37.60 31.95 -6.57
CA HIS A 419 38.95 31.46 -6.31
C HIS A 419 39.64 32.37 -5.29
N GLN A 420 40.58 31.83 -4.51
CA GLN A 420 41.28 32.62 -3.47
C GLN A 420 42.00 33.84 -4.05
N ASP A 421 42.49 33.73 -5.29
CA ASP A 421 43.16 34.82 -6.02
C ASP A 421 42.21 35.91 -6.50
N ASP A 422 40.91 35.62 -6.63
CA ASP A 422 39.91 36.60 -7.04
C ASP A 422 39.50 37.54 -5.87
N TRP A 423 39.93 37.24 -4.64
CA TRP A 423 39.57 37.99 -3.44
C TRP A 423 40.44 39.23 -3.25
N SER A 424 39.88 40.42 -3.47
CA SER A 424 40.60 41.70 -3.37
C SER A 424 40.73 42.26 -1.95
N GLY A 425 40.40 41.50 -0.89
CA GLY A 425 40.67 41.86 0.50
C GLY A 425 39.92 43.06 1.10
N LYS A 426 38.96 43.67 0.39
CA LYS A 426 38.17 44.79 0.91
C LYS A 426 36.94 44.27 1.64
N THR A 427 37.01 44.22 2.96
CA THR A 427 35.84 44.13 3.83
C THR A 427 35.23 45.53 3.93
N ASP A 428 34.06 45.73 3.34
CA ASP A 428 33.25 46.92 3.63
C ASP A 428 32.78 46.80 5.09
N THR A 429 33.33 47.66 5.95
CA THR A 429 32.94 47.83 7.37
C THR A 429 31.56 48.42 7.52
#